data_AF-A0A1G3LTJ4-F1
#
_entry.id   AF-A0A1G3LTJ4-F1
#
_cell.length_a   1.000
_cell.length_b   1.000
_cell.length_c   1.000
_cell.angle_alpha   90.00
_cell.angle_beta   90.00
_cell.angle_gamma   90.00
#
_symmetry.space_group_name_H-M   'P 1'
#
loop_
_entity.id
_entity.type
_entity.pdbx_description
1 polymer ?
#
loop_
_entity_poly.entity_id
_entity_poly.type
_entity_poly.pdbx_seq_one_letter_code
_entity_poly.pdbx_strand_id
1 'polypeptide(L)' 'MKKSEDAFELRPEYDFSIAVRGRFYNPKKISTSIRLDDDIILYFKKKASESKIGYQTLMNMALREYIVGHLK' A
#
# COMPACT_ATOMS: atom_id res chain seq x y z
N MET A 1 10.99 -40.91 -5.15
CA MET A 1 10.75 -40.39 -3.78
C MET A 1 11.30 -38.97 -3.71
N LYS A 2 10.43 -37.98 -3.44
CA LYS A 2 10.84 -36.59 -3.23
C LYS A 2 11.51 -36.50 -1.85
N LYS A 3 12.74 -36.00 -1.76
CA LYS A 3 13.31 -35.54 -0.49
C LYS A 3 12.81 -34.11 -0.25
N SER A 4 11.85 -33.99 0.64
CA SER A 4 11.62 -32.79 1.45
C SER A 4 12.80 -32.61 2.40
N GLU A 5 13.13 -31.35 2.73
CA GLU A 5 14.10 -30.88 3.74
C GLU A 5 15.28 -30.08 3.18
N ASP A 6 15.01 -29.08 2.33
CA ASP A 6 15.81 -27.85 2.36
C ASP A 6 15.20 -26.94 3.43
N ALA A 7 15.47 -27.26 4.70
CA ALA A 7 15.28 -26.30 5.77
C ALA A 7 16.30 -25.17 5.51
N PHE A 8 15.82 -24.04 4.99
CA PHE A 8 16.61 -22.84 4.81
C PHE A 8 16.98 -22.29 6.20
N GLU A 9 18.00 -22.88 6.84
CA GLU A 9 18.60 -22.31 8.04
C GLU A 9 19.24 -20.99 7.65
N LEU A 10 18.63 -19.90 8.12
CA LEU A 10 19.16 -18.55 7.98
C LEU A 10 20.48 -18.50 8.75
N ARG A 11 21.54 -18.02 8.09
CA ARG A 11 22.82 -17.81 8.77
C ARG A 11 22.63 -16.77 9.87
N PRO A 12 23.37 -16.85 10.99
CA PRO A 12 23.22 -15.93 12.12
C PRO A 12 23.45 -14.46 11.77
N GLU A 13 24.15 -14.16 10.66
CA GLU A 13 24.31 -12.79 10.16
C GLU A 13 23.01 -12.18 9.59
N TYR A 14 22.00 -13.00 9.30
CA TYR A 14 20.69 -12.63 8.77
C TYR A 14 19.61 -12.64 9.86
N ASP A 15 19.92 -12.09 11.05
CA ASP A 15 18.92 -11.87 12.08
C ASP A 15 17.99 -10.71 11.70
N PHE A 16 16.87 -11.06 11.07
CA PHE A 16 15.81 -10.11 10.70
C PHE A 16 14.77 -9.92 11.82
N SER A 17 15.03 -10.37 13.06
CA SER A 17 14.09 -10.23 14.18
C SER A 17 13.67 -8.78 14.46
N ILE A 18 14.54 -7.81 14.14
CA ILE A 18 14.31 -6.36 14.31
C ILE A 18 14.01 -5.68 12.95
N ALA A 19 13.88 -6.45 11.86
CA ALA A 19 13.70 -5.89 10.53
C ALA A 19 12.30 -5.29 10.35
N VAL A 20 12.25 -3.97 10.12
CA VAL A 20 11.02 -3.28 9.75
C VAL A 20 10.75 -3.52 8.26
N ARG A 21 9.74 -4.34 7.93
CA ARG A 21 9.29 -4.53 6.54
C ARG A 21 8.97 -3.17 5.92
N GLY A 22 9.62 -2.83 4.81
CA GLY A 22 9.28 -1.67 4.01
C GLY A 22 9.89 -0.33 4.43
N ARG A 23 10.96 -0.30 5.25
CA ARG A 23 11.65 0.96 5.65
C ARG A 23 12.05 1.85 4.45
N PHE A 24 12.33 1.27 3.29
CA PHE A 24 12.66 1.98 2.05
C PHE A 24 11.62 1.79 0.93
N TYR A 25 10.44 1.25 1.25
CA TYR A 25 9.40 1.04 0.26
C TYR A 25 8.65 2.34 0.00
N ASN A 26 8.94 2.96 -1.14
CA ASN A 26 8.09 4.01 -1.68
C ASN A 26 7.02 3.39 -2.60
N PRO A 27 5.72 3.57 -2.32
CA PRO A 27 4.68 3.09 -3.20
C PRO A 27 4.77 3.80 -4.55
N LYS A 28 5.05 3.03 -5.61
CA LYS A 28 5.02 3.54 -6.98
C LYS A 28 3.56 3.71 -7.41
N LYS A 29 3.20 4.92 -7.87
CA LYS A 29 1.90 5.13 -8.51
C LYS A 29 1.88 4.38 -9.84
N ILE A 30 0.93 3.46 -10.00
CA ILE A 30 0.71 2.71 -11.23
C ILE A 30 -0.50 3.33 -11.92
N SER A 31 -0.39 3.57 -13.23
CA SER A 31 -1.55 3.98 -14.04
C SER A 31 -2.41 2.76 -14.29
N THR A 32 -3.66 2.78 -13.84
CA THR A 32 -4.61 1.67 -14.01
C THR A 32 -5.98 2.24 -14.28
N SER A 33 -6.76 1.55 -15.11
CA SER A 33 -8.16 1.88 -15.34
C SER A 33 -9.02 1.26 -14.24
N ILE A 34 -9.72 2.11 -13.48
CA ILE A 34 -10.68 1.72 -12.46
C ILE A 34 -12.00 2.42 -12.77
N ARG A 35 -13.12 1.71 -12.62
CA ARG A 35 -14.45 2.34 -12.67
C ARG A 35 -14.81 2.85 -11.29
N LEU A 36 -15.17 4.12 -11.22
CA LEU A 36 -15.63 4.80 -10.01
C LEU A 36 -16.90 5.56 -10.34
N ASP A 37 -17.76 5.69 -9.35
CA ASP A 37 -18.97 6.49 -9.48
C ASP A 37 -18.62 7.99 -9.58
N ASP A 38 -19.46 8.73 -10.30
CA ASP A 38 -19.22 10.15 -10.59
C ASP A 38 -19.26 11.02 -9.34
N ASP A 39 -20.15 10.69 -8.40
CA ASP A 39 -20.28 11.38 -7.11
C ASP A 39 -19.03 11.25 -6.23
N ILE A 40 -18.39 10.07 -6.23
CA ILE A 40 -17.12 9.82 -5.56
C ILE A 40 -16.05 10.72 -6.18
N ILE A 41 -15.92 10.74 -7.51
CA ILE A 41 -14.94 11.58 -8.20
C ILE A 41 -15.19 13.06 -7.89
N LEU A 42 -16.44 13.51 -7.90
CA LEU A 42 -16.82 14.89 -7.61
C LEU A 42 -16.48 15.28 -6.17
N TYR A 43 -16.78 14.41 -5.19
CA TYR A 43 -16.43 14.61 -3.79
C TYR A 43 -14.91 14.82 -3.61
N PHE A 44 -14.10 13.92 -4.18
CA PHE A 44 -12.64 14.00 -4.07
C PHE A 44 -12.07 15.22 -4.79
N LYS A 45 -12.63 15.62 -5.93
CA LYS A 45 -12.23 16.86 -6.64
C LYS A 45 -12.50 18.10 -5.79
N LYS A 46 -13.68 18.23 -5.18
CA LYS A 46 -14.03 19.37 -4.32
C LYS A 46 -13.08 19.47 -3.12
N LYS A 47 -12.88 18.35 -2.42
CA LYS A 47 -12.01 18.28 -1.23
C LYS A 47 -10.54 18.54 -1.55
N ALA A 48 -10.10 18.10 -2.74
CA ALA A 48 -8.77 18.36 -3.27
C ALA A 48 -8.51 19.86 -3.52
N SER A 49 -9.49 20.57 -4.07
CA SER A 49 -9.41 22.03 -4.28
C SER A 49 -9.25 22.79 -2.97
N GLU A 50 -9.96 22.39 -1.92
CA GLU A 50 -9.85 22.99 -0.58
C GLU A 50 -8.48 22.71 0.06
N SER A 51 -7.96 21.49 -0.11
CA SER A 51 -6.72 21.04 0.53
C SER A 51 -5.44 21.33 -0.28
N LYS A 52 -5.56 21.92 -1.48
CA LYS A 52 -4.45 22.14 -2.45
C LYS A 52 -3.64 20.88 -2.78
N ILE A 53 -4.27 19.71 -2.71
CA ILE A 53 -3.67 18.40 -3.00
C ILE A 53 -4.42 17.82 -4.20
N GLY A 54 -3.73 17.11 -5.11
CA GLY A 54 -4.41 16.47 -6.25
C GLY A 54 -5.42 15.40 -5.80
N TYR A 55 -6.59 15.36 -6.44
CA TYR A 55 -7.69 14.43 -6.08
C TYR A 55 -7.26 12.96 -6.08
N GLN A 56 -6.41 12.54 -7.01
CA GLN A 56 -5.88 11.17 -7.06
C GLN A 56 -4.98 10.85 -5.86
N THR A 57 -4.24 11.83 -5.34
CA THR A 57 -3.41 11.64 -4.14
C THR A 57 -4.31 11.49 -2.91
N LEU A 58 -5.34 12.34 -2.79
CA LEU A 58 -6.28 12.29 -1.67
C LEU A 58 -7.10 10.99 -1.67
N MET A 59 -7.54 10.53 -2.85
CA MET A 59 -8.21 9.24 -3.02
C MET A 59 -7.31 8.07 -2.62
N ASN A 60 -6.04 8.06 -3.05
CA ASN A 60 -5.09 7.02 -2.64
C ASN A 60 -4.82 7.01 -1.13
N MET A 61 -4.79 8.17 -0.48
CA MET A 61 -4.64 8.24 0.98
C MET A 61 -5.83 7.62 1.69
N ALA A 62 -7.06 7.97 1.28
CA ALA A 62 -8.28 7.40 1.85
C ALA A 62 -8.33 5.86 1.69
N LEU A 63 -7.94 5.34 0.52
CA LEU A 63 -7.86 3.90 0.29
C LEU A 63 -6.83 3.22 1.22
N ARG A 64 -5.69 3.86 1.49
CA ARG A 64 -4.69 3.32 2.43
C ARG A 64 -5.21 3.30 3.86
N GLU A 65 -5.88 4.36 4.30
CA GLU A 65 -6.48 4.43 5.63
C GLU A 65 -7.53 3.31 5.80
N TYR A 66 -8.37 3.09 4.79
CA TYR A 66 -9.34 2.00 4.78
C TYR A 66 -8.65 0.63 4.95
N ILE A 67 -7.60 0.37 4.16
CA ILE A 67 -6.83 -0.89 4.22
C ILE A 67 -6.24 -1.10 5.62
N VAL A 68 -5.58 -0.09 6.20
CA VAL A 68 -4.98 -0.18 7.54
C VAL A 68 -6.03 -0.42 8.62
N GLY A 69 -7.20 0.22 8.50
CA GLY A 69 -8.31 0.01 9.44
C GLY A 69 -8.90 -1.40 9.42
N HIS A 70 -8.86 -2.08 8.27
CA HIS A 70 -9.47 -3.41 8.07
C HIS A 70 -8.46 -4.57 8.14
N LEU A 71 -7.18 -4.29 8.37
CA LEU A 71 -6.13 -5.29 8.57
C LEU A 71 -5.98 -5.72 10.05
N LYS A 72 -6.99 -5.46 10.89
CA LYS A 72 -7.03 -5.90 12.29
C LYS A 72 -7.75 -7.22 12.45
#